data_AF-A0A9W9TEV5-F1
#
_entry.id   AF-A0A9W9TEV5-F1
#
_cell.length_a   1.000
_cell.length_b   1.000
_cell.length_c   1.000
_cell.angle_alpha   90.00
_cell.angle_beta   90.00
_cell.angle_gamma   90.00
#
_symmetry.space_group_name_H-M   'P 1'
#
loop_
_entity.id
_entity.type
_entity.pdbx_description
1 polymer ?
#
loop_
_entity_poly.entity_id
_entity_poly.type
_entity_poly.pdbx_seq_one_letter_code
_entity_poly.pdbx_strand_id
1 'polypeptide(L)'
;MAEYPLWHHRAHLPVPSPLTPPPPPTHTANKLPSISGAVAPIVDLNYFISGQAYHLAAPATQHPSTVALAYQLANLYGLLFLVGVGVLHSTSEPRVARNYLIACAIADVGHLYATYVAMGWEAYMDVGAWNALAWGNIGFTAFLLLNRLVYFSGAFGEARVVKAGGKME
;
A
#
# COMPACT_ATOMS: atom_id res chain seq x y z
N MET A 1 -55.18 37.55 -0.01
CA MET A 1 -54.50 36.31 0.43
C MET A 1 -54.16 35.53 -0.83
N ALA A 2 -52.90 35.13 -0.98
CA ALA A 2 -52.18 34.96 -2.24
C ALA A 2 -52.54 33.71 -3.08
N GLU A 3 -52.26 33.83 -4.37
CA GLU A 3 -52.41 32.88 -5.47
C GLU A 3 -51.33 31.76 -5.49
N TYR A 4 -51.68 30.60 -6.07
CA TYR A 4 -51.00 29.85 -7.16
C TYR A 4 -50.94 28.30 -7.01
N PRO A 5 -51.00 27.56 -8.14
CA PRO A 5 -51.13 26.10 -8.26
C PRO A 5 -49.78 25.41 -8.52
N LEU A 6 -49.65 24.09 -8.26
CA LEU A 6 -48.46 23.33 -8.67
C LEU A 6 -48.76 21.96 -9.30
N TRP A 7 -48.37 21.95 -10.57
CA TRP A 7 -48.15 20.94 -11.58
C TRP A 7 -47.37 19.68 -11.14
N HIS A 8 -47.57 18.63 -11.94
CA HIS A 8 -46.96 17.31 -11.91
C HIS A 8 -45.43 17.29 -11.72
N HIS A 9 -44.94 16.62 -10.67
CA HIS A 9 -43.57 16.11 -10.62
C HIS A 9 -43.56 14.58 -10.78
N ARG A 10 -43.26 14.15 -12.00
CA ARG A 10 -42.85 12.79 -12.31
C ARG A 10 -41.48 12.59 -11.66
N ALA A 11 -41.37 11.69 -10.68
CA ALA A 11 -40.10 11.33 -10.06
C ALA A 11 -39.20 10.68 -11.10
N HIS A 12 -38.27 11.45 -11.66
CA HIS A 12 -37.18 10.92 -12.46
C HIS A 12 -36.19 10.25 -11.51
N LEU A 13 -36.26 8.91 -11.44
CA LEU A 13 -35.20 8.13 -10.81
C LEU A 13 -33.89 8.38 -11.57
N PRO A 14 -32.76 8.64 -10.89
CA PRO A 14 -31.49 8.81 -11.55
C PRO A 14 -31.10 7.50 -12.26
N VAL A 15 -30.93 7.59 -13.58
CA VAL A 15 -30.32 6.53 -14.39
C VAL A 15 -28.87 6.35 -13.92
N PRO A 16 -28.39 5.14 -13.60
CA PRO A 16 -27.00 4.93 -13.25
C PRO A 16 -26.09 5.34 -14.43
N SER A 17 -25.20 6.30 -14.22
CA SER A 17 -24.19 6.68 -15.21
C SER A 17 -23.30 5.48 -15.57
N PRO A 18 -23.10 5.15 -16.86
CA PRO A 18 -22.37 3.95 -17.26
C PRO A 18 -20.83 4.09 -17.26
N LEU A 19 -20.22 5.01 -16.50
CA LEU A 19 -18.81 5.39 -16.70
C LEU A 19 -18.00 5.62 -15.42
N THR A 20 -17.98 4.65 -14.50
CA THR A 20 -16.78 4.47 -13.69
C THR A 20 -15.92 3.40 -14.39
N PRO A 21 -14.79 3.76 -15.02
CA PRO A 21 -13.86 2.74 -15.46
C PRO A 21 -13.43 1.93 -14.23
N PRO A 22 -13.34 0.59 -14.33
CA PRO A 22 -12.84 -0.21 -13.23
C PRO A 22 -11.46 0.34 -12.80
N PRO A 23 -11.18 0.43 -11.50
CA PRO A 23 -9.87 0.88 -11.04
C PRO A 23 -8.79 0.00 -11.67
N PRO A 24 -7.68 0.57 -12.15
CA PRO A 24 -6.61 -0.23 -12.75
C PRO A 24 -6.14 -1.29 -11.76
N PRO A 25 -5.78 -2.51 -12.23
CA PRO A 25 -5.44 -3.66 -11.38
C PRO A 25 -4.23 -3.44 -10.45
N THR A 26 -3.55 -2.30 -10.57
CA THR A 26 -2.36 -1.92 -9.82
C THR A 26 -2.64 -1.42 -8.39
N HIS A 27 -3.87 -1.02 -8.05
CA HIS A 27 -4.18 -0.50 -6.70
C HIS A 27 -4.43 -1.58 -5.65
N THR A 28 -4.88 -2.78 -6.04
CA THR A 28 -5.21 -3.87 -5.11
C THR A 28 -4.00 -4.74 -4.77
N ALA A 29 -3.08 -4.94 -5.73
CA ALA A 29 -1.89 -5.78 -5.54
C ALA A 29 -0.95 -5.27 -4.44
N ASN A 30 -0.89 -3.95 -4.20
CA ASN A 30 0.04 -3.34 -3.24
C ASN A 30 -0.39 -3.45 -1.77
N LYS A 31 -1.52 -4.11 -1.46
CA LYS A 31 -2.13 -4.06 -0.12
C LYS A 31 -2.05 -5.37 0.68
N LEU A 32 -1.88 -6.50 -0.01
CA LEU A 32 -1.94 -7.84 0.58
C LEU A 32 -0.89 -8.10 1.67
N PRO A 33 0.39 -7.73 1.49
CA PRO A 33 1.39 -8.11 2.48
C PRO A 33 1.57 -7.13 3.64
N SER A 34 1.01 -5.93 3.56
CA SER A 34 0.87 -5.09 4.76
C SER A 34 -0.14 -5.70 5.74
N ILE A 35 -1.21 -6.35 5.23
CA ILE A 35 -2.11 -7.14 6.06
C ILE A 35 -1.40 -8.38 6.61
N SER A 36 -0.68 -9.13 5.77
CA SER A 36 0.03 -10.33 6.24
C SER A 36 1.10 -9.99 7.26
N GLY A 37 1.83 -8.89 7.08
CA GLY A 37 2.80 -8.38 8.05
C GLY A 37 2.17 -7.94 9.37
N ALA A 38 0.97 -7.36 9.34
CA ALA A 38 0.24 -6.99 10.55
C ALA A 38 -0.29 -8.21 11.33
N VAL A 39 -0.65 -9.28 10.61
CA VAL A 39 -1.27 -10.48 11.19
C VAL A 39 -0.24 -11.52 11.61
N ALA A 40 0.89 -11.65 10.92
CA ALA A 40 1.88 -12.70 11.19
C ALA A 40 2.39 -12.72 12.64
N PRO A 41 2.73 -11.57 13.29
CA PRO A 41 3.15 -11.55 14.70
C PRO A 41 2.03 -11.88 15.69
N ILE A 42 0.76 -11.76 15.28
CA ILE A 42 -0.41 -12.11 16.09
C ILE A 42 -0.67 -13.62 16.02
N VAL A 43 -0.44 -14.22 14.85
CA VAL A 43 -0.64 -15.66 14.61
C VAL A 43 0.51 -16.48 15.19
N ASP A 44 1.75 -16.10 14.89
CA ASP A 44 2.94 -16.77 15.41
C ASP A 44 4.11 -15.79 15.58
N LEU A 45 4.19 -15.24 16.79
CA LEU A 45 5.24 -14.31 17.17
C LEU A 45 6.63 -14.94 17.13
N ASN A 46 6.76 -16.22 17.51
CA ASN A 46 8.05 -16.89 17.57
C ASN A 46 8.58 -17.15 16.16
N TYR A 47 7.73 -17.65 15.26
CA TYR A 47 8.08 -17.77 13.84
C TYR A 47 8.43 -16.41 13.24
N PHE A 48 7.63 -15.37 13.55
CA PHE A 48 7.90 -14.03 13.04
C PHE A 48 9.26 -13.52 13.49
N ILE A 49 9.59 -13.61 14.78
CA ILE A 49 10.88 -13.14 15.32
C ILE A 49 12.04 -13.99 14.79
N SER A 50 11.94 -15.32 14.86
CA SER A 50 12.99 -16.23 14.41
C SER A 50 13.28 -16.10 12.92
N GLY A 51 12.25 -15.86 12.09
CA GLY A 51 12.42 -15.62 10.66
C GLY A 51 13.16 -14.32 10.33
N GLN A 52 13.20 -13.34 11.26
CA GLN A 52 14.03 -12.13 11.12
C GLN A 52 15.51 -12.38 11.44
N ALA A 53 15.90 -13.54 11.99
CA ALA A 53 17.30 -13.80 12.37
C ALA A 53 18.19 -14.25 11.20
N TYR A 54 17.65 -14.31 9.97
CA TYR A 54 18.35 -14.57 8.70
C TYR A 54 19.52 -15.57 8.80
N HIS A 55 19.23 -16.85 8.58
CA HIS A 55 20.18 -17.98 8.66
C HIS A 55 20.83 -18.25 10.02
N LEU A 56 20.63 -17.39 11.02
CA LEU A 56 21.06 -17.64 12.38
C LEU A 56 19.99 -18.45 13.12
N ALA A 57 20.44 -19.39 13.94
CA ALA A 57 19.56 -20.12 14.84
C ALA A 57 18.90 -19.13 15.81
N ALA A 58 17.57 -19.20 15.90
CA ALA A 58 16.84 -18.35 16.82
C ALA A 58 17.24 -18.68 18.27
N PRO A 59 17.47 -17.67 19.12
CA PRO A 59 17.76 -17.91 20.53
C PRO A 59 16.57 -18.61 21.20
N ALA A 60 16.86 -19.51 22.15
CA ALA A 60 15.85 -20.30 22.88
C ALA A 60 14.85 -19.43 23.66
N THR A 61 15.26 -18.22 24.03
CA THR A 61 14.43 -17.23 24.72
C THR A 61 14.54 -15.88 24.00
N GLN A 62 13.40 -15.28 23.67
CA GLN A 62 13.37 -13.97 23.03
C GLN A 62 13.55 -12.86 24.07
N HIS A 63 14.45 -11.92 23.79
CA HIS A 63 14.60 -10.74 24.64
C HIS A 63 13.32 -9.89 24.59
N PRO A 64 12.83 -9.32 25.72
CA PRO A 64 11.60 -8.54 25.74
C PRO A 64 11.55 -7.38 24.73
N SER A 65 12.70 -6.78 24.42
CA SER A 65 12.78 -5.73 23.38
C SER A 65 12.44 -6.25 21.99
N THR A 66 12.85 -7.48 21.64
CA THR A 66 12.54 -8.09 20.34
C THR A 66 11.05 -8.34 20.20
N VAL A 67 10.40 -8.79 21.28
CA VAL A 67 8.94 -8.96 21.34
C VAL A 67 8.22 -7.62 21.16
N ALA A 68 8.65 -6.59 21.89
CA ALA A 68 8.05 -5.26 21.77
C ALA A 68 8.20 -4.68 20.35
N LEU A 69 9.39 -4.81 19.74
CA LEU A 69 9.64 -4.35 18.38
C LEU A 69 8.82 -5.13 17.34
N ALA A 70 8.64 -6.44 17.51
CA ALA A 70 7.81 -7.26 16.62
C ALA A 70 6.34 -6.80 16.62
N TYR A 71 5.76 -6.53 17.80
CA TYR A 71 4.39 -6.01 17.88
C TYR A 71 4.25 -4.57 17.35
N GLN A 72 5.24 -3.71 17.59
CA GLN A 72 5.25 -2.36 17.04
C GLN A 72 5.31 -2.40 15.51
N LEU A 73 6.11 -3.29 14.95
CA LEU A 73 6.22 -3.51 13.51
C LEU A 73 4.90 -4.04 12.94
N ALA A 74 4.25 -5.01 13.61
CA ALA A 74 2.93 -5.50 13.25
C ALA A 74 1.89 -4.37 13.14
N ASN A 75 1.84 -3.52 14.19
CA ASN A 75 0.93 -2.38 14.24
C ASN A 75 1.25 -1.37 13.12
N LEU A 76 2.53 -1.12 12.85
CA LEU A 76 2.95 -0.19 11.80
C LEU A 76 2.58 -0.69 10.40
N TYR A 77 2.65 -2.00 10.14
CA TYR A 77 2.14 -2.57 8.89
C TYR A 77 0.63 -2.41 8.75
N GLY A 78 -0.12 -2.60 9.84
CA GLY A 78 -1.57 -2.37 9.86
C GLY A 78 -1.92 -0.89 9.59
N LEU A 79 -1.19 0.03 10.22
CA LEU A 79 -1.33 1.47 9.97
C LEU A 79 -1.03 1.81 8.52
N LEU A 80 0.06 1.29 7.94
CA LEU A 80 0.44 1.57 6.55
C LEU A 80 -0.63 1.08 5.56
N PHE A 81 -1.23 -0.09 5.84
CA PHE A 81 -2.37 -0.59 5.08
C PHE A 81 -3.57 0.38 5.17
N LEU A 82 -3.97 0.77 6.38
CA LEU A 82 -5.11 1.66 6.60
C LEU A 82 -4.91 3.03 5.95
N VAL A 83 -3.71 3.62 6.07
CA VAL A 83 -3.36 4.89 5.41
C VAL A 83 -3.39 4.74 3.90
N GLY A 84 -2.84 3.64 3.36
CA GLY A 84 -2.88 3.39 1.92
C GLY A 84 -4.29 3.18 1.36
N VAL A 85 -5.17 2.53 2.12
CA VAL A 85 -6.60 2.46 1.78
C VAL A 85 -7.24 3.83 1.89
N GLY A 86 -7.05 4.52 3.02
CA GLY A 86 -7.62 5.83 3.27
C GLY A 86 -7.26 6.83 2.18
N VAL A 87 -5.98 7.04 1.90
CA VAL A 87 -5.52 8.02 0.90
C VAL A 87 -5.98 7.64 -0.50
N LEU A 88 -5.70 6.41 -0.96
CA LEU A 88 -5.97 6.03 -2.36
C LEU A 88 -7.47 5.87 -2.68
N HIS A 89 -8.35 5.71 -1.70
CA HIS A 89 -9.79 5.62 -1.91
C HIS A 89 -10.58 6.88 -1.53
N SER A 90 -9.99 7.83 -0.80
CA SER A 90 -10.69 9.07 -0.38
C SER A 90 -10.37 10.28 -1.24
N THR A 91 -9.26 10.27 -2.00
CA THR A 91 -8.85 11.42 -2.82
C THR A 91 -8.90 11.12 -4.31
N SER A 92 -9.43 12.07 -5.08
CA SER A 92 -9.32 12.11 -6.54
C SER A 92 -8.23 13.08 -7.01
N GLU A 93 -7.54 13.76 -6.08
CA GLU A 93 -6.52 14.76 -6.39
C GLU A 93 -5.19 14.08 -6.76
N PRO A 94 -4.73 14.17 -8.02
CA PRO A 94 -3.53 13.46 -8.47
C PRO A 94 -2.27 13.86 -7.70
N ARG A 95 -2.19 15.12 -7.24
CA ARG A 95 -1.06 15.62 -6.46
C ARG A 95 -0.93 14.92 -5.11
N VAL A 96 -2.05 14.62 -4.44
CA VAL A 96 -2.07 13.92 -3.15
C VAL A 96 -1.62 12.48 -3.33
N ALA A 97 -2.18 11.77 -4.33
CA ALA A 97 -1.79 10.40 -4.65
C ALA A 97 -0.30 10.30 -5.03
N ARG A 98 0.20 11.23 -5.85
CA ARG A 98 1.62 11.29 -6.23
C ARG A 98 2.54 11.51 -5.03
N ASN A 99 2.22 12.46 -4.16
CA ASN A 99 3.03 12.73 -2.97
C ASN A 99 3.04 11.55 -1.99
N TYR A 100 1.90 10.88 -1.81
CA TYR A 100 1.80 9.65 -1.04
C TYR A 100 2.71 8.55 -1.61
N LEU A 101 2.68 8.33 -2.92
CA LEU A 101 3.54 7.33 -3.58
C LEU A 101 5.03 7.68 -3.46
N ILE A 102 5.40 8.97 -3.48
CA ILE A 102 6.79 9.42 -3.26
C ILE A 102 7.22 9.07 -1.84
N ALA A 103 6.40 9.38 -0.84
CA ALA A 103 6.69 9.05 0.55
C ALA A 103 6.87 7.53 0.73
N CYS A 104 6.01 6.73 0.09
CA CYS A 104 6.16 5.29 0.12
C CYS A 104 7.43 4.80 -0.58
N ALA A 105 7.82 5.37 -1.73
CA ALA A 105 9.05 4.99 -2.41
C ALA A 105 10.30 5.26 -1.55
N ILE A 106 10.31 6.38 -0.82
CA ILE A 106 11.37 6.69 0.16
C ILE A 106 11.38 5.63 1.28
N ALA A 107 10.20 5.26 1.79
CA ALA A 107 10.07 4.24 2.82
C ALA A 107 10.57 2.87 2.36
N ASP A 108 10.31 2.47 1.11
CA ASP A 108 10.80 1.19 0.56
C ASP A 108 12.32 1.15 0.51
N VAL A 109 12.96 2.22 0.04
CA VAL A 109 14.43 2.31 -0.01
C VAL A 109 15.01 2.22 1.39
N GLY A 110 14.42 2.93 2.35
CA GLY A 110 14.81 2.85 3.75
C GLY A 110 14.65 1.44 4.33
N HIS A 111 13.56 0.75 4.00
CA HIS A 111 13.31 -0.62 4.45
C HIS A 111 14.32 -1.61 3.87
N LEU A 112 14.55 -1.58 2.55
CA LEU A 112 15.56 -2.42 1.89
C LEU A 112 16.97 -2.19 2.45
N TYR A 113 17.34 -0.92 2.69
CA TYR A 113 18.61 -0.58 3.30
C TYR A 113 18.73 -1.10 4.74
N ALA A 114 17.70 -0.91 5.57
CA ALA A 114 17.70 -1.41 6.95
C ALA A 114 17.80 -2.94 7.00
N THR A 115 17.09 -3.64 6.10
CA THR A 115 17.19 -5.11 5.97
C THR A 115 18.58 -5.54 5.52
N TYR A 116 19.16 -4.85 4.53
CA TYR A 116 20.55 -5.08 4.11
C TYR A 116 21.54 -4.92 5.27
N VAL A 117 21.43 -3.85 6.06
CA VAL A 117 22.30 -3.63 7.22
C VAL A 117 22.16 -4.74 8.27
N ALA A 118 20.94 -5.24 8.48
CA ALA A 118 20.68 -6.32 9.43
C ALA A 118 21.18 -7.69 8.94
N MET A 119 21.09 -7.98 7.64
CA MET A 119 21.44 -9.27 7.05
C MET A 119 22.91 -9.41 6.65
N GLY A 120 23.53 -8.30 6.25
CA GLY A 120 24.80 -8.34 5.52
C GLY A 120 24.64 -8.75 4.05
N TRP A 121 25.66 -8.46 3.25
CA TRP A 121 25.61 -8.59 1.78
C TRP A 121 25.38 -10.03 1.29
N GLU A 122 26.04 -11.01 1.90
CA GLU A 122 26.00 -12.40 1.46
C GLU A 122 24.57 -12.97 1.54
N ALA A 123 23.94 -12.88 2.71
CA ALA A 123 22.56 -13.30 2.90
C ALA A 123 21.55 -12.44 2.13
N TYR A 124 21.83 -11.13 1.98
CA TYR A 124 20.97 -10.23 1.23
C TYR A 124 20.97 -10.54 -0.28
N MET A 125 22.05 -11.07 -0.85
CA MET A 125 22.11 -11.42 -2.28
C MET A 125 21.81 -12.89 -2.57
N ASP A 126 21.75 -13.76 -1.56
CA ASP A 126 21.38 -15.16 -1.71
C ASP A 126 19.86 -15.36 -1.79
N VAL A 127 19.27 -14.94 -2.91
CA VAL A 127 17.83 -15.02 -3.17
C VAL A 127 17.29 -16.46 -3.08
N GLY A 128 18.12 -17.46 -3.38
CA GLY A 128 17.74 -18.88 -3.32
C GLY A 128 17.56 -19.39 -1.89
N ALA A 129 18.23 -18.77 -0.92
CA ALA A 129 18.18 -19.16 0.48
C ALA A 129 17.14 -18.37 1.31
N TRP A 130 16.51 -17.36 0.73
CA TRP A 130 15.53 -16.54 1.43
C TRP A 130 14.34 -17.34 1.96
N ASN A 131 14.08 -17.18 3.27
CA ASN A 131 12.86 -17.67 3.89
C ASN A 131 11.65 -16.77 3.54
N ALA A 132 10.45 -17.18 3.96
CA ALA A 132 9.21 -16.43 3.67
C ALA A 132 9.24 -14.96 4.17
N LEU A 133 9.90 -14.71 5.30
CA LEU A 133 10.03 -13.36 5.87
C LEU A 133 11.05 -12.52 5.11
N ALA A 134 12.15 -13.10 4.64
CA ALA A 134 13.10 -12.44 3.75
C ALA A 134 12.45 -12.08 2.40
N TRP A 135 11.64 -12.98 1.84
CA TRP A 135 10.83 -12.68 0.65
C TRP A 135 9.84 -11.53 0.88
N GLY A 136 9.21 -11.46 2.05
CA GLY A 136 8.33 -10.36 2.43
C GLY A 136 9.08 -9.03 2.59
N ASN A 137 10.17 -9.04 3.35
CA ASN A 137 10.94 -7.83 3.67
C ASN A 137 11.69 -7.28 2.45
N ILE A 138 12.30 -8.15 1.64
CA ILE A 138 13.15 -7.74 0.51
C ILE A 138 12.36 -7.85 -0.79
N GLY A 139 11.96 -9.06 -1.17
CA GLY A 139 11.37 -9.33 -2.48
C GLY A 139 10.12 -8.51 -2.73
N PHE A 140 9.18 -8.52 -1.78
CA PHE A 140 7.94 -7.78 -1.92
C PHE A 140 8.15 -6.26 -1.85
N THR A 141 9.00 -5.77 -0.94
CA THR A 141 9.33 -4.34 -0.87
C THR A 141 9.99 -3.84 -2.16
N ALA A 142 10.92 -4.61 -2.73
CA ALA A 142 11.53 -4.30 -4.02
C ALA A 142 10.50 -4.29 -5.15
N PHE A 143 9.57 -5.25 -5.17
CA PHE A 143 8.46 -5.27 -6.11
C PHE A 143 7.57 -4.01 -6.00
N LEU A 144 7.23 -3.58 -4.78
CA LEU A 144 6.45 -2.36 -4.57
C LEU A 144 7.20 -1.12 -5.07
N LEU A 145 8.50 -1.01 -4.75
CA LEU A 145 9.33 0.10 -5.21
C LEU A 145 9.36 0.15 -6.73
N LEU A 146 9.55 -0.99 -7.40
CA LEU A 146 9.50 -1.07 -8.87
C LEU A 146 8.15 -0.59 -9.42
N ASN A 147 7.03 -1.01 -8.84
CA ASN A 147 5.70 -0.53 -9.25
C ASN A 147 5.57 0.99 -9.13
N ARG A 148 6.14 1.58 -8.08
CA ARG A 148 6.16 3.05 -7.88
C ARG A 148 7.05 3.76 -8.89
N LEU A 149 8.21 3.19 -9.22
CA LEU A 149 9.08 3.72 -10.27
C LEU A 149 8.41 3.66 -11.65
N VAL A 150 7.72 2.57 -11.97
CA VAL A 150 6.92 2.45 -13.20
C VAL A 150 5.81 3.50 -13.21
N TYR A 151 5.13 3.74 -12.07
CA TYR A 151 4.16 4.82 -11.95
C TYR A 151 4.76 6.20 -12.24
N PHE A 152 5.94 6.51 -11.69
CA PHE A 152 6.60 7.79 -11.93
C PHE A 152 7.16 7.95 -13.35
N SER A 153 7.47 6.84 -14.02
CA SER A 153 7.90 6.87 -15.43
C SER A 153 6.80 7.28 -16.41
N GLY A 154 5.54 7.37 -15.95
CA GLY A 154 4.41 7.72 -16.80
C GLY A 154 3.93 6.58 -17.70
N ALA A 155 4.44 5.35 -17.51
CA ALA A 155 4.09 4.17 -18.29
C ALA A 155 2.58 3.81 -18.22
N PHE A 156 1.86 4.26 -17.20
CA PHE A 156 0.40 4.08 -17.08
C PHE A 156 -0.43 5.19 -17.73
N GLY A 157 0.21 6.18 -18.36
CA GLY A 157 -0.44 7.34 -18.98
C GLY A 157 -0.68 8.49 -18.01
N GLU A 158 -0.61 9.71 -18.51
CA GLU A 158 -0.94 10.90 -17.71
C GLU A 158 -2.45 11.00 -17.48
N ALA A 159 -2.86 11.30 -16.25
CA ALA A 159 -4.25 11.58 -15.92
C ALA A 159 -4.72 12.81 -16.73
N ARG A 160 -5.47 12.58 -17.81
CA ARG A 160 -6.03 13.67 -18.62
C ARG A 160 -7.18 14.30 -17.86
N VAL A 161 -7.02 15.55 -17.46
CA VAL A 161 -8.14 16.40 -17.05
C VAL A 161 -9.00 16.64 -18.27
N VAL A 162 -10.23 16.10 -18.28
CA VAL A 162 -11.22 16.46 -19.30
C VAL A 162 -11.56 17.93 -19.08
N LYS A 163 -11.06 18.80 -19.97
CA LYS A 163 -11.44 20.22 -19.99
C LYS A 163 -12.94 20.27 -20.28
N ALA A 164 -13.77 20.61 -19.29
CA ALA A 164 -15.20 20.80 -19.49
C ALA A 164 -15.39 21.82 -20.64
N GLY A 165 -16.13 21.39 -21.66
CA GLY A 165 -16.28 22.11 -22.92
C GLY A 165 -16.71 23.56 -22.71
N GLY A 166 -16.14 24.43 -23.54
CA GLY A 166 -16.49 25.85 -23.60
C GLY A 166 -17.99 26.03 -23.85
N LYS A 167 -18.53 27.08 -23.24
CA LYS A 167 -19.89 27.57 -23.47
C LYS A 167 -20.14 27.66 -24.98
N MET A 168 -21.20 27.02 -25.45
CA MET A 168 -21.85 27.41 -26.70
C MET A 168 -22.73 28.62 -26.39
N GLU A 169 -22.48 29.70 -27.13
CA GLU A 169 -23.28 30.93 -27.17
C GLU A 169 -24.72 30.67 -27.59
#